data_AF-D8T5V5-F1
#
_entry.id   AF-D8T5V5-F1
#
_cell.length_a   1.000
_cell.length_b   1.000
_cell.length_c   1.000
_cell.angle_alpha   90.00
_cell.angle_beta   90.00
_cell.angle_gamma   90.00
#
_symmetry.space_group_name_H-M   'P 1'
#
loop_
_entity.id
_entity.type
_entity.pdbx_description
1 polymer ?
#
loop_
_entity_poly.entity_id
_entity_poly.type
_entity_poly.pdbx_seq_one_letter_code
_entity_poly.pdbx_strand_id
1 'polypeptide(L)'
;MFYSLPLRNEHSWNAYVAAFARVGDIERAKSAFDQIPEQDQISWSVLLAAQAHFGDSTLAIATFDEMRVSVAPEEACFALVLTSCSRKGKLYNGRCCFTSMRYDFGVSPSRPHYCCMIDLLARSGHLEDCEKLILTMPFEPQVLEWIALLSACSSHGDNERGARAAKSLTRFQHGAAYVLLANANIPKLTGTK
;
A
#
# COMPACT_ATOMS: atom_id res chain seq x y z
N MET A 1 0.68 -34.97 -10.87
CA MET A 1 2.06 -34.43 -10.81
C MET A 1 2.42 -33.94 -9.40
N PHE A 2 1.62 -33.07 -8.76
CA PHE A 2 1.84 -32.69 -7.35
C PHE A 2 1.38 -33.79 -6.35
N TYR A 3 0.21 -34.39 -6.60
CA TYR A 3 -0.35 -35.46 -5.74
C TYR A 3 0.49 -36.76 -5.66
N SER A 4 1.49 -36.90 -6.53
CA SER A 4 2.33 -38.10 -6.66
C SER A 4 3.73 -37.97 -6.04
N LEU A 5 4.04 -36.87 -5.34
CA LEU A 5 5.36 -36.66 -4.74
C LEU A 5 5.48 -37.37 -3.37
N PRO A 6 6.49 -38.25 -3.18
CA PRO A 6 6.61 -39.11 -2.00
C PRO A 6 7.05 -38.40 -0.71
N LEU A 7 7.47 -37.13 -0.79
CA LEU A 7 7.79 -36.28 0.36
C LEU A 7 7.18 -34.89 0.12
N ARG A 8 5.94 -34.68 0.60
CA ARG A 8 5.34 -33.35 0.65
C ARG A 8 5.94 -32.61 1.84
N ASN A 9 6.92 -31.76 1.58
CA ASN A 9 7.45 -30.83 2.57
C ASN A 9 6.82 -29.43 2.40
N GLU A 10 6.95 -28.58 3.42
CA GLU A 10 6.45 -27.19 3.43
C GLU A 10 6.81 -26.41 2.15
N HIS A 11 8.03 -26.58 1.66
CA HIS A 11 8.51 -25.90 0.45
C HIS A 11 7.77 -26.34 -0.82
N SER A 12 7.42 -27.62 -0.94
CA SER A 12 6.66 -28.12 -2.09
C SER A 12 5.25 -27.51 -2.15
N TRP A 13 4.61 -27.34 -1.00
CA TRP A 13 3.31 -26.67 -0.89
C TRP A 13 3.39 -25.19 -1.21
N ASN A 14 4.39 -24.48 -0.67
CA ASN A 14 4.60 -23.06 -0.96
C ASN A 14 4.87 -22.82 -2.45
N ALA A 15 5.63 -23.72 -3.10
CA ALA A 15 5.81 -23.69 -4.55
C ALA A 15 4.50 -23.93 -5.31
N TYR A 16 3.62 -24.80 -4.80
CA TYR A 16 2.33 -25.09 -5.43
C TYR A 16 1.35 -23.92 -5.32
N VAL A 17 1.26 -23.28 -4.15
CA VAL A 17 0.50 -22.03 -3.96
C VAL A 17 1.07 -20.93 -4.87
N ALA A 18 2.40 -20.76 -4.89
CA ALA A 18 3.07 -19.76 -5.72
C ALA A 18 2.81 -19.96 -7.22
N ALA A 19 2.74 -21.20 -7.69
CA ALA A 19 2.47 -21.50 -9.09
C ALA A 19 1.10 -20.97 -9.54
N PHE A 20 0.05 -21.19 -8.74
CA PHE A 20 -1.29 -20.65 -9.02
C PHE A 20 -1.38 -19.14 -8.79
N ALA A 21 -0.74 -18.64 -7.73
CA ALA A 21 -0.65 -17.21 -7.43
C ALA A 21 -0.06 -16.41 -8.60
N ARG A 22 1.00 -16.92 -9.24
CA ARG A 22 1.68 -16.27 -10.36
C ARG A 22 0.82 -16.12 -11.62
N VAL A 23 -0.15 -17.00 -11.81
CA VAL A 23 -1.09 -16.94 -12.95
C VAL A 23 -2.41 -16.28 -12.58
N GLY A 24 -2.54 -15.76 -11.35
CA GLY A 24 -3.75 -15.09 -10.87
C GLY A 24 -4.92 -16.03 -10.55
N ASP A 25 -4.70 -17.35 -10.49
CA ASP A 25 -5.73 -18.32 -10.11
C ASP A 25 -5.86 -18.37 -8.59
N ILE A 26 -6.49 -17.33 -8.02
CA ILE A 26 -6.58 -17.10 -6.57
C ILE A 26 -7.36 -18.21 -5.87
N GLU A 27 -8.40 -18.75 -6.51
CA GLU A 27 -9.20 -19.84 -5.93
C GLU A 27 -8.36 -21.11 -5.76
N ARG A 28 -7.60 -21.51 -6.79
CA ARG A 28 -6.70 -22.66 -6.66
C ARG A 28 -5.53 -22.40 -5.72
N ALA A 29 -5.01 -21.18 -5.70
CA ALA A 29 -3.97 -20.80 -4.73
C ALA A 29 -4.48 -20.95 -3.29
N LYS A 30 -5.70 -20.48 -2.99
CA LYS A 30 -6.33 -20.64 -1.68
C LYS A 30 -6.63 -22.11 -1.36
N SER A 31 -7.18 -22.86 -2.31
CA SER A 31 -7.43 -24.30 -2.13
C SER A 31 -6.14 -25.11 -1.87
N ALA A 32 -5.03 -24.75 -2.50
CA ALA A 32 -3.73 -25.35 -2.23
C ALA A 32 -3.20 -24.95 -0.85
N PHE A 33 -3.39 -23.68 -0.45
CA PHE A 33 -3.01 -23.16 0.86
C PHE A 33 -3.77 -23.82 2.00
N ASP A 34 -5.07 -24.07 1.83
CA ASP A 34 -5.91 -24.72 2.85
C ASP A 34 -5.56 -26.22 3.05
N GLN A 35 -4.80 -26.81 2.12
CA GLN A 35 -4.30 -28.19 2.23
C GLN A 35 -2.94 -28.29 2.93
N ILE A 36 -2.32 -27.16 3.28
CA ILE A 36 -1.04 -27.13 3.99
C ILE A 36 -1.30 -27.53 5.45
N PRO A 37 -0.67 -28.61 5.97
CA PRO A 37 -0.91 -29.07 7.34
C PRO A 37 -0.55 -28.03 8.40
N GLU A 38 0.56 -27.32 8.20
CA GLU A 38 1.02 -26.23 9.06
C GLU A 38 1.41 -25.03 8.18
N GLN A 39 0.62 -23.97 8.25
CA GLN A 39 0.82 -22.76 7.44
C GLN A 39 1.86 -21.87 8.09
N ASP A 40 3.03 -21.78 7.47
CA ASP A 40 4.13 -20.93 7.91
C ASP A 40 4.04 -19.50 7.34
N GLN A 41 4.92 -18.62 7.82
CA GLN A 41 5.00 -17.23 7.39
C GLN A 41 5.12 -17.06 5.87
N ILE A 42 5.80 -17.99 5.18
CA ILE A 42 5.99 -17.97 3.73
C ILE A 42 4.67 -18.27 3.02
N SER A 43 3.96 -19.33 3.44
CA SER A 43 2.68 -19.73 2.84
C SER A 43 1.66 -18.59 2.87
N TRP A 44 1.54 -17.89 4.00
CA TRP A 44 0.67 -16.73 4.18
C TRP A 44 1.08 -15.56 3.28
N SER A 45 2.39 -15.25 3.25
CA SER A 45 2.93 -14.16 2.44
C SER A 45 2.69 -14.37 0.94
N VAL A 46 2.84 -15.60 0.45
CA VAL A 46 2.59 -15.95 -0.95
C VAL A 46 1.10 -15.77 -1.31
N LEU A 47 0.20 -16.27 -0.47
CA LEU A 47 -1.24 -16.13 -0.71
C LEU A 47 -1.67 -14.65 -0.67
N LEU A 48 -1.19 -13.91 0.33
CA LEU A 48 -1.49 -12.49 0.49
C LEU A 48 -0.97 -11.66 -0.69
N ALA A 49 0.25 -11.95 -1.18
CA ALA A 49 0.81 -11.29 -2.34
C ALA A 49 -0.06 -11.54 -3.59
N ALA A 50 -0.47 -12.79 -3.81
CA ALA A 50 -1.36 -13.15 -4.91
C ALA A 50 -2.65 -12.31 -4.89
N GLN A 51 -3.30 -12.24 -3.74
CA GLN A 51 -4.55 -11.51 -3.54
C GLN A 51 -4.35 -9.99 -3.69
N ALA A 52 -3.23 -9.43 -3.21
CA ALA A 52 -2.93 -8.00 -3.36
C ALA A 52 -2.66 -7.60 -4.83
N HIS A 53 -2.03 -8.48 -5.61
CA HIS A 53 -1.68 -8.22 -7.01
C HIS A 53 -2.85 -8.44 -7.96
N PHE A 54 -3.49 -9.60 -7.88
CA PHE A 54 -4.50 -10.08 -8.84
C PHE A 54 -5.91 -10.16 -8.26
N GLY A 55 -6.04 -10.24 -6.93
CA GLY A 55 -7.31 -10.48 -6.25
C GLY A 55 -8.03 -9.22 -5.78
N ASP A 56 -9.09 -9.45 -5.00
CA ASP A 56 -9.83 -8.40 -4.29
C ASP A 56 -9.09 -8.01 -3.00
N SER A 57 -8.99 -6.70 -2.76
CA SER A 57 -8.59 -6.11 -1.49
C SER A 57 -9.31 -6.73 -0.29
N THR A 58 -10.58 -7.09 -0.42
CA THR A 58 -11.38 -7.69 0.66
C THR A 58 -10.81 -9.06 1.05
N LEU A 59 -10.39 -9.87 0.08
CA LEU A 59 -9.75 -11.16 0.34
C LEU A 59 -8.37 -10.98 0.98
N ALA A 60 -7.57 -10.03 0.47
CA ALA A 60 -6.26 -9.74 1.05
C ALA A 60 -6.37 -9.30 2.52
N ILE A 61 -7.37 -8.47 2.85
CA ILE A 61 -7.64 -8.04 4.23
C ILE A 61 -8.08 -9.24 5.09
N ALA A 62 -9.01 -10.06 4.62
CA ALA A 62 -9.50 -11.22 5.36
C ALA A 62 -8.37 -12.23 5.65
N THR A 63 -7.57 -12.57 4.64
CA THR A 63 -6.39 -13.45 4.80
C THR A 63 -5.39 -12.86 5.80
N PHE A 64 -5.18 -11.54 5.80
CA PHE A 64 -4.29 -10.89 6.74
C PHE A 64 -4.85 -10.84 8.18
N ASP A 65 -6.16 -10.75 8.33
CA ASP A 65 -6.84 -10.85 9.62
C ASP A 65 -6.80 -12.27 10.18
N GLU A 66 -6.89 -13.31 9.34
CA GLU A 66 -6.65 -14.71 9.73
C GLU A 66 -5.18 -14.94 10.10
N MET A 67 -4.27 -14.43 9.27
CA MET A 67 -2.83 -14.55 9.46
C MET A 67 -2.42 -14.02 10.83
N ARG A 68 -2.81 -12.78 11.18
CA ARG A 68 -2.36 -12.14 12.43
C ARG A 68 -2.81 -12.84 13.72
N VAL A 69 -3.84 -13.68 13.65
CA VAL A 69 -4.29 -14.51 14.77
C VAL A 69 -3.45 -15.79 14.86
N SER A 70 -2.94 -16.25 13.73
CA SER A 70 -2.20 -17.52 13.61
C SER A 70 -0.68 -17.34 13.74
N VAL A 71 -0.12 -16.30 13.11
CA VAL A 71 1.30 -15.97 13.04
C VAL A 71 1.49 -14.45 13.00
N ALA A 72 2.53 -13.96 13.70
CA ALA A 72 2.85 -12.53 13.68
C ALA A 72 3.30 -12.12 12.26
N PRO A 73 2.61 -11.17 11.60
CA PRO A 73 2.96 -10.82 10.23
C PRO A 73 4.29 -10.05 10.15
N GLU A 74 5.10 -10.40 9.17
CA GLU A 74 6.29 -9.64 8.79
C GLU A 74 5.92 -8.30 8.12
N GLU A 75 6.89 -7.39 8.11
CA GLU A 75 6.78 -6.06 7.49
C GLU A 75 6.19 -6.11 6.06
N ALA A 76 6.64 -7.06 5.24
CA ALA A 76 6.18 -7.17 3.85
C ALA A 76 4.66 -7.41 3.73
N CYS A 77 4.06 -8.13 4.68
CA CYS A 77 2.63 -8.42 4.67
C CYS A 77 1.78 -7.15 4.82
N PHE A 78 2.23 -6.22 5.67
CA PHE A 78 1.55 -4.93 5.84
C PHE A 78 1.62 -4.11 4.56
N ALA A 79 2.77 -4.07 3.87
CA ALA A 79 2.90 -3.37 2.58
C ALA A 79 1.92 -3.91 1.53
N LEU A 80 1.71 -5.23 1.46
CA LEU A 80 0.75 -5.86 0.55
C LEU A 80 -0.70 -5.42 0.84
N VAL A 81 -1.09 -5.41 2.12
CA VAL A 81 -2.42 -4.99 2.54
C VAL A 81 -2.63 -3.50 2.33
N LEU A 82 -1.64 -2.65 2.64
CA LEU A 82 -1.75 -1.21 2.39
C LEU A 82 -1.86 -0.91 0.89
N THR A 83 -1.12 -1.63 0.06
CA THR A 83 -1.22 -1.50 -1.40
C THR A 83 -2.62 -1.88 -1.89
N SER A 84 -3.17 -3.00 -1.39
CA SER A 84 -4.52 -3.44 -1.78
C SER A 84 -5.60 -2.48 -1.29
N CYS A 85 -5.48 -1.99 -0.04
CA CYS A 85 -6.36 -0.98 0.53
C CYS A 85 -6.33 0.30 -0.28
N SER A 86 -5.12 0.75 -0.64
CA SER A 86 -4.94 1.92 -1.48
C SER A 86 -5.71 1.73 -2.79
N ARG A 87 -5.43 0.69 -3.56
CA ARG A 87 -6.02 0.49 -4.91
C ARG A 87 -7.55 0.51 -4.92
N LYS A 88 -8.19 0.02 -3.84
CA LYS A 88 -9.65 -0.09 -3.73
C LYS A 88 -10.29 0.95 -2.80
N GLY A 89 -9.52 1.91 -2.28
CA GLY A 89 -10.02 2.98 -1.42
C GLY A 89 -10.53 2.51 -0.05
N LYS A 90 -10.00 1.39 0.48
CA LYS A 90 -10.39 0.85 1.80
C LYS A 90 -9.69 1.62 2.92
N LEU A 91 -10.09 2.87 3.13
CA LEU A 91 -9.40 3.80 4.03
C LEU A 91 -9.32 3.30 5.47
N TYR A 92 -10.43 2.80 6.02
CA TYR A 92 -10.48 2.31 7.40
C TYR A 92 -9.48 1.17 7.60
N ASN A 93 -9.51 0.15 6.73
CA ASN A 93 -8.60 -0.99 6.80
C ASN A 93 -7.13 -0.55 6.64
N GLY A 94 -6.84 0.38 5.73
CA GLY A 94 -5.49 0.93 5.56
C GLY A 94 -4.97 1.61 6.84
N ARG A 95 -5.80 2.45 7.48
CA ARG A 95 -5.44 3.10 8.76
C ARG A 95 -5.22 2.10 9.89
N CYS A 96 -6.12 1.12 10.03
CA CYS A 96 -5.99 0.07 11.04
C CYS A 96 -4.71 -0.73 10.82
N CYS A 97 -4.43 -1.14 9.59
CA CYS A 97 -3.22 -1.87 9.21
C CYS A 97 -1.95 -1.07 9.51
N PHE A 98 -1.90 0.20 9.10
CA PHE A 98 -0.73 1.05 9.35
C PHE A 98 -0.49 1.32 10.85
N THR A 99 -1.56 1.46 11.63
CA THR A 99 -1.48 1.69 13.08
C THR A 99 -1.03 0.43 13.80
N SER A 100 -1.62 -0.73 13.48
CA SER A 100 -1.31 -2.00 14.14
C SER A 100 0.15 -2.41 13.96
N MET A 101 0.81 -2.06 12.84
CA MET A 101 2.24 -2.29 12.64
C MET A 101 3.05 -1.95 13.88
N ARG A 102 2.94 -0.72 14.39
CA ARG A 102 3.75 -0.23 15.50
C ARG A 102 3.19 -0.64 16.86
N TYR A 103 1.88 -0.53 17.04
CA TYR A 103 1.26 -0.67 18.36
C TYR A 103 0.98 -2.13 18.75
N ASP A 104 0.67 -2.98 17.77
CA ASP A 104 0.29 -4.37 18.02
C ASP A 104 1.45 -5.34 17.71
N PHE A 105 2.25 -5.05 16.66
CA PHE A 105 3.29 -5.96 16.17
C PHE A 105 4.72 -5.45 16.35
N GLY A 106 4.93 -4.21 16.85
CA GLY A 106 6.27 -3.63 17.04
C GLY A 106 7.06 -3.41 15.74
N VAL A 107 6.42 -3.51 14.58
CA VAL A 107 7.00 -3.28 13.26
C VAL A 107 7.01 -1.79 12.97
N SER A 108 8.19 -1.23 12.68
CA SER A 108 8.32 0.18 12.31
C SER A 108 7.92 0.39 10.84
N PRO A 109 6.99 1.33 10.53
CA PRO A 109 6.61 1.58 9.14
C PRO A 109 7.78 2.14 8.33
N SER A 110 8.14 1.46 7.24
CA SER A 110 9.14 1.93 6.28
C SER A 110 8.53 2.82 5.19
N ARG A 111 9.38 3.42 4.35
CA ARG A 111 8.96 4.34 3.27
C ARG A 111 7.83 3.80 2.38
N PRO A 112 7.88 2.54 1.89
CA PRO A 112 6.77 1.97 1.12
C PRO A 112 5.40 2.04 1.82
N HIS A 113 5.34 1.85 3.14
CA HIS A 113 4.10 1.93 3.91
C HIS A 113 3.53 3.35 3.91
N TYR A 114 4.39 4.35 4.12
CA TYR A 114 4.00 5.76 4.04
C TYR A 114 3.53 6.13 2.64
N CYS A 115 4.24 5.70 1.58
CA CYS A 115 3.83 5.96 0.20
C CYS A 115 2.42 5.38 -0.09
N CYS A 116 2.15 4.15 0.36
CA CYS A 116 0.82 3.54 0.20
C CYS A 116 -0.27 4.31 0.97
N MET A 117 0.03 4.77 2.19
CA MET A 117 -0.90 5.56 2.99
C MET A 117 -1.16 6.94 2.40
N ILE A 118 -0.13 7.61 1.87
CA ILE A 118 -0.26 8.90 1.18
C ILE A 118 -1.15 8.75 -0.05
N ASP A 119 -0.90 7.74 -0.89
CA ASP A 119 -1.72 7.45 -2.08
C ASP A 119 -3.18 7.14 -1.70
N LEU A 120 -3.41 6.35 -0.65
CA LEU A 120 -4.75 6.06 -0.14
C LEU A 120 -5.47 7.33 0.35
N LEU A 121 -4.82 8.14 1.18
CA LEU A 121 -5.40 9.38 1.71
C LEU A 121 -5.68 10.40 0.60
N ALA A 122 -4.73 10.56 -0.33
CA ALA A 122 -4.83 11.41 -1.50
C ALA A 122 -6.06 11.04 -2.35
N ARG A 123 -6.19 9.76 -2.74
CA ARG A 123 -7.29 9.30 -3.60
C ARG A 123 -8.65 9.25 -2.90
N SER A 124 -8.66 9.14 -1.57
CA SER A 124 -9.89 9.22 -0.77
C SER A 124 -10.28 10.66 -0.40
N GLY A 125 -9.53 11.68 -0.81
CA GLY A 125 -9.84 13.09 -0.52
C GLY A 125 -9.52 13.54 0.91
N HIS A 126 -8.79 12.73 1.69
CA HIS A 126 -8.35 13.08 3.04
C HIS A 126 -7.05 13.92 2.99
N LEU A 127 -7.11 15.06 2.31
CA LEU A 127 -5.94 15.86 1.94
C LEU A 127 -5.20 16.43 3.15
N GLU A 128 -5.93 16.79 4.21
CA GLU A 128 -5.31 17.28 5.44
C GLU A 128 -4.48 16.20 6.12
N ASP A 129 -5.02 14.98 6.24
CA ASP A 129 -4.29 13.86 6.83
C ASP A 129 -3.14 13.42 5.93
N CYS A 130 -3.30 13.52 4.61
CA CYS A 130 -2.24 13.28 3.63
C CYS A 130 -1.07 14.26 3.84
N GLU A 131 -1.34 15.57 3.90
CA GLU A 131 -0.34 16.61 4.15
C GLU A 131 0.35 16.41 5.52
N LYS A 132 -0.42 16.15 6.58
CA LYS A 132 0.12 15.84 7.91
C LYS A 132 1.05 14.63 7.88
N LEU A 133 0.68 13.56 7.18
CA LEU A 133 1.49 12.36 7.09
C LEU A 133 2.82 12.62 6.38
N ILE A 134 2.81 13.38 5.28
CA ILE A 134 4.03 13.81 4.57
C ILE A 134 4.95 14.62 5.50
N LEU A 135 4.39 15.51 6.32
CA LEU A 135 5.16 16.37 7.21
C LEU A 135 5.69 15.65 8.46
N THR A 136 5.07 14.55 8.88
CA THR A 136 5.39 13.85 10.14
C THR A 136 6.11 12.52 9.95
N MET A 137 6.36 12.10 8.71
CA MET A 137 7.10 10.87 8.45
C MET A 137 8.57 10.98 8.90
N PRO A 138 9.21 9.88 9.33
CA PRO A 138 10.52 9.90 10.00
C PRO A 138 11.71 10.07 9.04
N PHE A 139 11.46 10.46 7.78
CA PHE A 139 12.46 10.62 6.74
C PHE A 139 12.07 11.78 5.81
N GLU A 140 13.04 12.30 5.05
CA GLU A 140 12.80 13.45 4.15
C GLU A 140 11.76 13.10 3.06
N PRO A 141 10.71 13.92 2.88
CA PRO A 141 9.81 13.85 1.71
C PRO A 141 10.56 13.96 0.40
N GLN A 142 10.25 13.07 -0.54
CA GLN A 142 10.74 13.16 -1.89
C GLN A 142 9.67 13.82 -2.79
N VAL A 143 10.01 13.96 -4.06
CA VAL A 143 9.16 14.60 -5.06
C VAL A 143 7.81 13.87 -5.21
N LEU A 144 7.81 12.53 -5.12
CA LEU A 144 6.63 11.71 -5.38
C LEU A 144 5.50 11.95 -4.37
N GLU A 145 5.82 12.11 -3.08
CA GLU A 145 4.81 12.36 -2.05
C GLU A 145 4.09 13.69 -2.27
N TRP A 146 4.83 14.75 -2.63
CA TRP A 146 4.25 16.05 -2.92
C TRP A 146 3.48 16.09 -4.24
N ILE A 147 3.91 15.34 -5.25
CA ILE A 147 3.15 15.16 -6.51
C ILE A 147 1.80 14.49 -6.24
N ALA A 148 1.78 13.45 -5.40
CA ALA A 148 0.54 12.76 -5.04
C ALA A 148 -0.45 13.71 -4.36
N LEU A 149 0.02 14.50 -3.39
CA LEU A 149 -0.80 15.51 -2.72
C LEU A 149 -1.28 16.59 -3.68
N LEU A 150 -0.40 17.19 -4.51
CA LEU A 150 -0.76 18.24 -5.46
C LEU A 150 -1.81 17.76 -6.47
N SER A 151 -1.63 16.55 -7.00
CA SER A 151 -2.57 15.96 -7.94
C SER A 151 -3.94 15.76 -7.30
N ALA A 152 -3.99 15.25 -6.08
CA ALA A 152 -5.24 15.07 -5.34
C ALA A 152 -5.92 16.41 -4.99
N CYS A 153 -5.16 17.41 -4.54
CA CYS A 153 -5.68 18.76 -4.31
C CYS A 153 -6.33 19.34 -5.56
N SER A 154 -5.71 19.12 -6.73
CA SER A 154 -6.27 19.55 -8.02
C SER A 154 -7.57 18.81 -8.35
N SER A 155 -7.63 17.49 -8.11
CA SER A 155 -8.85 16.69 -8.34
C SER A 155 -10.00 17.00 -7.38
N HIS A 156 -9.69 17.38 -6.15
CA HIS A 156 -10.68 17.64 -5.09
C HIS A 156 -10.97 19.14 -4.88
N GLY A 157 -10.30 20.04 -5.59
CA GLY A 157 -10.53 21.49 -5.53
C GLY A 157 -9.94 22.20 -4.31
N ASP A 158 -8.98 21.58 -3.60
CA ASP A 158 -8.30 22.20 -2.45
C ASP A 158 -7.09 23.03 -2.91
N ASN A 159 -7.37 24.24 -3.37
CA ASN A 159 -6.35 25.15 -3.91
C ASN A 159 -5.31 25.56 -2.86
N GLU A 160 -5.68 25.65 -1.58
CA GLU A 160 -4.76 26.07 -0.51
C GLU A 160 -3.69 25.02 -0.25
N ARG A 161 -4.09 23.75 -0.08
CA ARG A 161 -3.14 22.64 0.07
C ARG A 161 -2.37 22.40 -1.22
N GLY A 162 -3.00 22.56 -2.38
CA GLY A 162 -2.35 22.50 -3.68
C GLY A 162 -1.20 23.51 -3.78
N ALA A 163 -1.41 24.77 -3.40
CA ALA A 163 -0.38 25.79 -3.41
C ALA A 163 0.79 25.47 -2.46
N ARG A 164 0.52 24.93 -1.27
CA ARG A 164 1.57 24.51 -0.32
C ARG A 164 2.39 23.34 -0.86
N ALA A 165 1.73 22.30 -1.38
CA ALA A 165 2.41 21.15 -1.98
C ALA A 165 3.28 21.57 -3.17
N ALA A 166 2.77 22.46 -4.02
CA ALA A 166 3.52 22.99 -5.14
C ALA A 166 4.74 23.82 -4.71
N LYS A 167 4.61 24.64 -3.65
CA LYS A 167 5.74 25.37 -3.08
C LYS A 167 6.84 24.41 -2.59
N SER A 168 6.49 23.30 -1.95
CA SER A 168 7.45 22.25 -1.56
C SER A 168 8.19 21.65 -2.76
N LEU A 169 7.50 21.46 -3.89
CA LEU A 169 8.11 20.92 -5.12
C LEU A 169 9.15 21.83 -5.77
N THR A 170 9.04 23.16 -5.60
CA THR A 170 10.03 24.11 -6.16
C THR A 170 11.45 23.87 -5.64
N ARG A 171 11.60 23.30 -4.43
CA ARG A 171 12.88 22.93 -3.83
C ARG A 171 13.63 21.86 -4.63
N PHE A 172 12.93 21.06 -5.42
CA PHE A 172 13.49 19.93 -6.17
C PHE A 172 13.78 20.25 -7.65
N GLN A 173 13.59 21.50 -8.10
CA GLN A 173 13.75 21.93 -9.50
C GLN A 173 13.06 21.00 -10.52
N HIS A 174 11.88 20.46 -10.17
CA HIS A 174 11.26 19.40 -10.96
C HIS A 174 10.18 19.93 -11.93
N GLY A 175 10.35 19.69 -13.23
CA GLY A 175 9.44 20.18 -14.28
C GLY A 175 7.99 19.69 -14.16
N ALA A 176 7.77 18.50 -13.60
CA ALA A 176 6.43 17.96 -13.34
C ALA A 176 5.61 18.84 -12.38
N ALA A 177 6.26 19.52 -11.44
CA ALA A 177 5.60 20.46 -10.54
C ALA A 177 5.00 21.66 -11.29
N TYR A 178 5.69 22.16 -12.30
CA TYR A 178 5.23 23.26 -13.14
C TYR A 178 4.07 22.85 -14.04
N VAL A 179 4.11 21.65 -14.61
CA VAL A 179 3.01 21.11 -15.44
C VAL A 179 1.75 20.91 -14.60
N LEU A 180 1.88 20.31 -13.41
CA LEU A 180 0.76 20.12 -12.50
C LEU A 180 0.20 21.46 -12.00
N LEU A 181 1.07 22.42 -11.65
CA LEU A 181 0.67 23.79 -11.31
C LEU A 181 -0.10 24.49 -12.43
N ALA A 182 0.37 24.37 -13.68
CA ALA A 182 -0.27 24.99 -14.84
C ALA A 182 -1.65 24.40 -15.12
N ASN A 183 -1.85 23.11 -14.84
CA ASN A 183 -3.11 22.40 -15.04
C ASN A 183 -4.08 22.56 -13.86
N ALA A 184 -3.60 22.87 -12.67
CA ALA A 184 -4.40 22.84 -11.44
C ALA A 184 -5.36 24.04 -11.26
N ASN A 185 -5.41 25.02 -12.18
CA ASN A 185 -6.17 26.28 -11.99
C ASN A 185 -5.87 26.99 -10.64
N ILE A 186 -4.73 26.66 -10.02
CA ILE A 186 -4.28 27.31 -8.79
C ILE A 186 -3.81 28.71 -9.20
N PRO A 187 -4.38 29.79 -8.63
CA PRO A 187 -3.95 31.14 -8.98
C PRO A 187 -2.45 31.23 -8.78
N LYS A 188 -1.74 31.64 -9.84
CA LYS A 188 -0.28 31.81 -9.85
C LYS A 188 0.09 32.53 -8.55
N LEU A 189 0.94 31.90 -7.73
CA LEU A 189 1.59 32.58 -6.62
C LEU A 189 2.37 33.74 -7.24
N THR A 190 1.77 34.92 -7.26
CA THR A 190 2.40 36.14 -7.72
C THR A 190 3.53 36.43 -6.75
N GLY A 191 4.74 36.09 -7.18
CA GLY A 191 5.96 36.52 -6.54
C GLY A 191 5.95 38.03 -6.45
N THR A 192 6.08 38.51 -5.22
CA THR A 192 6.42 39.88 -4.86
C THR A 192 7.58 40.40 -5.72
N LYS A 193 7.31 41.50 -6.42
CA LYS A 193 8.19 42.67 -6.46
C LYS A 193 7.34 43.90 -6.22
#